data_AF-A0A430ARV5-F1
#
_entry.id   AF-A0A430ARV5-F1
#
_cell.length_a   1.000
_cell.length_b   1.000
_cell.length_c   1.000
_cell.angle_alpha   90.00
_cell.angle_beta   90.00
_cell.angle_gamma   90.00
#
_symmetry.space_group_name_H-M   'P 1'
#
loop_
_entity.id
_entity.type
_entity.pdbx_description
1 polymer ?
#
loop_
_entity_poly.entity_id
_entity_poly.type
_entity_poly.pdbx_seq_one_letter_code
_entity_poly.pdbx_strand_id
1 'polypeptide(L)'
;MGTIINLSINNLCIDWGKNYFYNAHSWLYESKEFQKKYDDYNYYEGGLAISEKLIDVKFRLNNLGYSLNEVESKFNHQLNIWSKNHDCILTFELLKSIVMNIDLDKITDRFLSEDWENRYNDNFYSWLANDIKANEDYISIKRKYLNDNEKNKDEFYDGLEDFILIKMDRYIILRLFCENESNLKYDLNWFCYDLIESGWVTIEDINYFDDKNFIIQHNKLYGRLQKHAVTAENILGSVTAMDQWLEYKGLNRNIEYIKESFTGNTTIINYTLPTFIRNIIHHPENERNTFSDEDLMSSINMMLKIIKY
;
A
#
# COMPACT_ATOMS: atom_id res chain seq x y z
N MET A 1 -27.76 -8.05 -9.56
CA MET A 1 -27.22 -7.09 -8.57
C MET A 1 -25.71 -7.24 -8.55
N GLY A 2 -24.94 -6.19 -8.23
CA GLY A 2 -23.47 -6.29 -8.19
C GLY A 2 -22.98 -6.64 -6.79
N THR A 3 -21.79 -7.23 -6.70
CA THR A 3 -21.14 -7.66 -5.45
C THR A 3 -20.05 -6.64 -5.07
N ILE A 4 -19.97 -6.30 -3.78
CA ILE A 4 -19.06 -5.28 -3.24
C ILE A 4 -17.82 -5.95 -2.66
N ILE A 5 -16.69 -5.27 -2.78
CA ILE A 5 -15.42 -5.59 -2.14
C ILE A 5 -14.99 -4.36 -1.33
N ASN A 6 -14.55 -4.55 -0.10
CA ASN A 6 -14.12 -3.44 0.77
C ASN A 6 -12.86 -3.75 1.56
N LEU A 7 -12.03 -2.72 1.70
CA LEU A 7 -10.86 -2.66 2.55
C LEU A 7 -11.19 -1.77 3.75
N SER A 8 -11.24 -2.35 4.94
CA SER A 8 -11.64 -1.66 6.16
C SER A 8 -10.56 -1.75 7.24
N ILE A 9 -10.33 -0.64 7.94
CA ILE A 9 -9.58 -0.63 9.20
C ILE A 9 -10.61 -0.67 10.32
N ASN A 10 -10.56 -1.69 11.17
CA ASN A 10 -11.62 -1.89 12.16
C ASN A 10 -13.00 -1.93 11.45
N ASN A 11 -13.87 -0.95 11.73
CA ASN A 11 -15.21 -0.82 11.13
C ASN A 11 -15.33 0.38 10.16
N LEU A 12 -14.20 0.92 9.68
CA LEU A 12 -14.17 2.04 8.76
C LEU A 12 -13.64 1.60 7.39
N CYS A 13 -14.48 1.70 6.37
CA CYS A 13 -14.10 1.44 4.99
C CYS A 13 -13.20 2.57 4.46
N ILE A 14 -12.01 2.20 4.00
CA ILE A 14 -11.03 3.12 3.40
C ILE A 14 -10.84 2.88 1.91
N ASP A 15 -11.23 1.75 1.36
CA ASP A 15 -11.32 1.58 -0.09
C ASP A 15 -12.41 0.57 -0.42
N TRP A 16 -13.08 0.74 -1.55
CA TRP A 16 -14.12 -0.17 -1.98
C TRP A 16 -14.16 -0.28 -3.50
N GLY A 17 -14.78 -1.35 -3.95
CA GLY A 17 -15.00 -1.63 -5.35
C GLY A 17 -16.27 -2.42 -5.57
N LYS A 18 -16.60 -2.64 -6.84
CA LYS A 18 -17.79 -3.39 -7.23
C LYS A 18 -17.52 -4.23 -8.46
N ASN A 19 -17.89 -5.50 -8.41
CA ASN A 19 -17.63 -6.46 -9.47
C ASN A 19 -16.14 -6.41 -9.88
N TYR A 20 -15.83 -6.12 -11.14
CA TYR A 20 -14.46 -6.02 -11.67
C TYR A 20 -13.73 -4.69 -11.38
N PHE A 21 -14.38 -3.71 -10.74
CA PHE A 21 -13.82 -2.38 -10.51
C PHE A 21 -13.34 -2.25 -9.07
N TYR A 22 -12.11 -2.67 -8.80
CA TYR A 22 -11.47 -2.60 -7.48
C TYR A 22 -9.95 -2.51 -7.58
N ASN A 23 -9.31 -2.15 -6.48
CA ASN A 23 -7.85 -2.21 -6.32
C ASN A 23 -7.45 -3.53 -5.65
N ALA A 24 -6.46 -4.22 -6.20
CA ALA A 24 -5.91 -5.41 -5.56
C ALA A 24 -5.06 -5.00 -4.34
N HIS A 25 -5.41 -5.51 -3.17
CA HIS A 25 -4.76 -5.19 -1.89
C HIS A 25 -3.94 -6.37 -1.35
N SER A 26 -3.85 -7.48 -2.09
CA SER A 26 -3.24 -8.72 -1.64
C SER A 26 -1.84 -8.53 -1.07
N TRP A 27 -1.01 -7.67 -1.67
CA TRP A 27 0.37 -7.42 -1.27
C TRP A 27 0.54 -6.88 0.16
N LEU A 28 -0.51 -6.32 0.75
CA LEU A 28 -0.54 -5.85 2.14
C LEU A 28 -0.57 -6.98 3.17
N TYR A 29 -0.85 -8.21 2.74
CA TYR A 29 -1.08 -9.36 3.61
C TYR A 29 0.03 -10.41 3.43
N GLU A 30 0.58 -10.90 4.54
CA GLU A 30 1.47 -12.06 4.51
C GLU A 30 0.66 -13.35 4.27
N SER A 31 -0.42 -13.55 5.04
CA SER A 31 -1.34 -14.67 4.84
C SER A 31 -2.36 -14.36 3.74
N LYS A 32 -2.76 -15.39 2.99
CA LYS A 32 -3.87 -15.34 2.03
C LYS A 32 -5.10 -16.11 2.53
N GLU A 33 -5.08 -16.53 3.79
CA GLU A 33 -6.16 -17.29 4.38
C GLU A 33 -7.36 -16.39 4.71
N PHE A 34 -8.54 -16.85 4.31
CA PHE A 34 -9.79 -16.19 4.67
C PHE A 34 -10.17 -16.51 6.11
N GLN A 35 -10.52 -15.47 6.84
CA GLN A 35 -10.96 -15.54 8.22
C GLN A 35 -12.32 -14.87 8.36
N LYS A 36 -13.15 -15.43 9.24
CA LYS A 36 -14.44 -14.81 9.57
C LYS A 36 -14.21 -13.55 10.40
N LYS A 37 -14.66 -12.41 9.88
CA LYS A 37 -14.55 -11.08 10.52
C LYS A 37 -15.92 -10.42 10.57
N TYR A 38 -16.07 -9.46 11.47
CA TYR A 38 -17.30 -8.70 11.66
C TYR A 38 -16.95 -7.23 11.51
N ASP A 39 -17.75 -6.51 10.75
CA ASP A 39 -17.74 -5.05 10.64
C ASP A 39 -19.17 -4.54 10.83
N ASP A 40 -19.36 -3.23 10.66
CA ASP A 40 -20.67 -2.59 10.81
C ASP A 40 -21.68 -3.05 9.74
N TYR A 41 -21.23 -3.56 8.60
CA TYR A 41 -22.08 -4.02 7.49
C TYR A 41 -22.43 -5.52 7.61
N ASN A 42 -21.50 -6.33 8.13
CA ASN A 42 -21.59 -7.78 8.28
C ASN A 42 -21.82 -8.21 9.75
N TYR A 43 -22.43 -7.34 10.55
CA TYR A 43 -22.48 -7.46 12.02
C TYR A 43 -23.06 -8.78 12.54
N TYR A 44 -24.05 -9.36 11.86
CA TYR A 44 -24.78 -10.54 12.37
C TYR A 44 -24.24 -11.88 11.88
N GLU A 45 -23.83 -11.97 10.60
CA GLU A 45 -23.38 -13.23 10.01
C GLU A 45 -21.86 -13.31 9.87
N GLY A 46 -21.15 -12.19 9.93
CA GLY A 46 -19.73 -12.06 9.63
C GLY A 46 -19.43 -12.25 8.14
N GLY A 47 -18.36 -11.64 7.65
CA GLY A 47 -17.84 -11.81 6.29
C GLY A 47 -16.50 -12.54 6.30
N LEU A 48 -16.17 -13.24 5.21
CA LEU A 48 -14.84 -13.81 5.02
C LEU A 48 -13.89 -12.74 4.48
N ALA A 49 -12.82 -12.46 5.21
CA ALA A 49 -11.81 -11.47 4.87
C ALA A 49 -10.40 -12.04 4.98
N ILE A 50 -9.49 -11.54 4.14
CA ILE A 50 -8.05 -11.62 4.42
C ILE A 50 -7.75 -10.52 5.43
N SER A 51 -7.01 -10.84 6.49
CA SER A 51 -6.83 -9.94 7.62
C SER A 51 -5.39 -9.91 8.10
N GLU A 52 -4.91 -8.73 8.49
CA GLU A 52 -3.57 -8.52 9.04
C GLU A 52 -3.59 -7.38 10.07
N LYS A 53 -2.73 -7.46 11.09
CA LYS A 53 -2.61 -6.38 12.09
C LYS A 53 -1.99 -5.13 11.46
N LEU A 54 -2.45 -3.95 11.85
CA LEU A 54 -1.90 -2.69 11.34
C LEU A 54 -0.40 -2.51 11.62
N ILE A 55 0.14 -3.10 12.70
CA ILE A 55 1.60 -3.13 12.92
C ILE A 55 2.36 -3.83 11.79
N ASP A 56 1.84 -4.94 11.28
CA ASP A 56 2.46 -5.73 10.21
C ASP A 56 2.21 -5.09 8.84
N VAL A 57 1.02 -4.53 8.63
CA VAL A 57 0.71 -3.69 7.45
C VAL A 57 1.65 -2.49 7.39
N LYS A 58 1.86 -1.77 8.51
CA LYS A 58 2.81 -0.65 8.60
C LYS A 58 4.21 -1.09 8.22
N PHE A 59 4.66 -2.24 8.73
CA PHE A 59 5.95 -2.81 8.39
C PHE A 59 6.06 -3.04 6.87
N ARG A 60 5.05 -3.65 6.23
CA ARG A 60 5.06 -3.88 4.78
C ARG A 60 5.07 -2.55 4.00
N LEU A 61 4.21 -1.60 4.35
CA LEU A 61 4.17 -0.27 3.72
C LEU A 61 5.54 0.43 3.77
N ASN A 62 6.17 0.46 4.95
CA ASN A 62 7.50 1.07 5.13
C ASN A 62 8.60 0.43 4.27
N ASN A 63 8.40 -0.81 3.84
CA ASN A 63 9.38 -1.60 3.12
C ASN A 63 9.07 -1.78 1.63
N LEU A 64 7.87 -1.38 1.18
CA LEU A 64 7.37 -1.61 -0.17
C LEU A 64 6.93 -0.32 -0.87
N GLY A 65 7.64 0.78 -0.62
CA GLY A 65 7.46 2.03 -1.36
C GLY A 65 6.42 2.99 -0.76
N TYR A 66 6.01 2.74 0.48
CA TYR A 66 5.06 3.55 1.24
C TYR A 66 5.62 3.92 2.63
N SER A 67 6.93 4.14 2.73
CA SER A 67 7.47 4.85 3.89
C SER A 67 6.83 6.24 4.02
N LEU A 68 6.88 6.86 5.20
CA LEU A 68 6.23 8.16 5.42
C LEU A 68 6.70 9.22 4.41
N ASN A 69 8.01 9.26 4.13
CA ASN A 69 8.59 10.17 3.15
C ASN A 69 8.15 9.87 1.71
N GLU A 70 7.98 8.60 1.35
CA GLU A 70 7.48 8.20 0.02
C GLU A 70 6.00 8.54 -0.13
N VAL A 71 5.21 8.38 0.94
CA VAL A 71 3.80 8.78 0.99
C VAL A 71 3.64 10.29 0.87
N GLU A 72 4.45 11.08 1.59
CA GLU A 72 4.51 12.54 1.42
C GLU A 72 4.86 12.93 -0.03
N SER A 73 5.87 12.28 -0.61
CA SER A 73 6.29 12.54 -1.99
C SER A 73 5.18 12.22 -3.00
N LYS A 74 4.47 11.09 -2.82
CA LYS A 74 3.32 10.70 -3.65
C LYS A 74 2.17 11.71 -3.52
N PHE A 75 1.82 12.09 -2.29
CA PHE A 75 0.80 13.10 -2.01
C PHE A 75 1.12 14.42 -2.72
N ASN A 76 2.33 14.95 -2.52
CA ASN A 76 2.75 16.23 -3.11
C ASN A 76 2.76 16.16 -4.64
N HIS A 77 3.14 15.02 -5.23
CA HIS A 77 3.08 14.81 -6.67
C HIS A 77 1.63 14.83 -7.20
N GLN A 78 0.73 14.10 -6.55
CA GLN A 78 -0.69 14.06 -6.92
C GLN A 78 -1.35 15.43 -6.78
N LEU A 79 -1.07 16.13 -5.68
CA LEU A 79 -1.57 17.48 -5.42
C LEU A 79 -1.05 18.48 -6.46
N ASN A 80 0.24 18.47 -6.79
CA ASN A 80 0.79 19.37 -7.82
C ASN A 80 0.09 19.18 -9.18
N ILE A 81 -0.24 17.95 -9.56
CA ILE A 81 -1.02 17.69 -10.78
C ILE A 81 -2.44 18.26 -10.64
N TRP A 82 -3.09 18.03 -9.50
CA TRP A 82 -4.45 18.48 -9.23
C TRP A 82 -4.58 20.01 -9.23
N SER A 83 -3.62 20.69 -8.60
CA SER A 83 -3.58 22.14 -8.42
C SER A 83 -3.32 22.91 -9.73
N LYS A 84 -3.12 22.22 -10.86
CA LYS A 84 -3.10 22.86 -12.19
C LYS A 84 -4.46 23.43 -12.60
N ASN A 85 -5.54 22.82 -12.10
CA ASN A 85 -6.92 23.17 -12.47
C ASN A 85 -7.78 23.53 -11.24
N HIS A 86 -7.21 23.48 -10.04
CA HIS A 86 -7.93 23.67 -8.78
C HIS A 86 -7.09 24.47 -7.80
N ASP A 87 -7.74 25.24 -6.93
CA ASP A 87 -7.10 25.98 -5.85
C ASP A 87 -6.90 25.09 -4.61
N CYS A 88 -6.50 23.84 -4.81
CA CYS A 88 -6.30 22.91 -3.69
C CYS A 88 -5.05 23.30 -2.90
N ILE A 89 -5.28 23.71 -1.66
CA ILE A 89 -4.28 24.24 -0.71
C ILE A 89 -3.96 23.27 0.44
N LEU A 90 -4.48 22.05 0.39
CA LEU A 90 -4.22 21.04 1.42
C LEU A 90 -2.71 20.76 1.48
N THR A 91 -2.14 20.68 2.68
CA THR A 91 -0.75 20.28 2.88
C THR A 91 -0.69 18.86 3.45
N PHE A 92 0.43 18.17 3.21
CA PHE A 92 0.64 16.82 3.75
C PHE A 92 0.61 16.83 5.28
N GLU A 93 1.27 17.81 5.92
CA GLU A 93 1.30 17.91 7.38
C GLU A 93 -0.09 18.14 7.99
N LEU A 94 -0.95 18.91 7.33
CA LEU A 94 -2.33 19.10 7.78
C LEU A 94 -3.17 17.83 7.60
N LEU A 95 -3.06 17.16 6.46
CA LEU A 95 -3.74 15.87 6.25
C LEU A 95 -3.29 14.84 7.30
N LYS A 96 -1.99 14.74 7.53
CA LYS A 96 -1.38 13.85 8.50
C LYS A 96 -1.87 14.14 9.92
N SER A 97 -1.87 15.41 10.33
CA SER A 97 -2.31 15.78 11.69
C SER A 97 -3.78 15.44 11.91
N ILE A 98 -4.65 15.65 10.92
CA ILE A 98 -6.07 15.32 11.02
C ILE A 98 -6.26 13.80 11.06
N VAL A 99 -5.73 13.07 10.07
CA VAL A 99 -5.95 11.61 9.95
C VAL A 99 -5.41 10.83 11.15
N MET A 100 -4.25 11.23 11.69
CA MET A 100 -3.68 10.56 12.86
C MET A 100 -4.54 10.71 14.13
N ASN A 101 -5.37 11.75 14.22
CA ASN A 101 -6.21 12.04 15.38
C ASN A 101 -7.64 11.50 15.25
N ILE A 102 -7.98 10.86 14.13
CA ILE A 102 -9.27 10.19 13.96
C ILE A 102 -9.37 9.00 14.92
N ASP A 103 -10.45 8.98 15.70
CA ASP A 103 -10.77 7.90 16.62
C ASP A 103 -11.50 6.78 15.86
N LEU A 104 -10.77 5.69 15.56
CA LEU A 104 -11.28 4.52 14.82
C LEU A 104 -12.32 3.69 15.60
N ASP A 105 -12.54 3.97 16.89
CA ASP A 105 -13.65 3.38 17.66
C ASP A 105 -14.94 4.21 17.51
N LYS A 106 -14.84 5.48 17.07
CA LYS A 106 -15.99 6.39 16.90
C LYS A 106 -16.37 6.60 15.44
N ILE A 107 -15.39 6.83 14.58
CA ILE A 107 -15.62 7.08 13.16
C ILE A 107 -15.63 5.73 12.45
N THR A 108 -16.84 5.21 12.23
CA THR A 108 -17.10 3.94 11.56
C THR A 108 -18.11 4.13 10.43
N ASP A 109 -18.25 3.14 9.55
CA ASP A 109 -19.23 3.19 8.46
C ASP A 109 -20.66 3.39 8.97
N ARG A 110 -21.01 2.78 10.11
CA ARG A 110 -22.31 3.01 10.75
C ARG A 110 -22.48 4.45 11.19
N PHE A 111 -21.49 5.00 11.90
CA PHE A 111 -21.52 6.40 12.34
C PHE A 111 -21.74 7.34 11.14
N LEU A 112 -21.02 7.12 10.04
CA LEU A 112 -21.15 7.91 8.81
C LEU A 112 -22.55 7.76 8.19
N SER A 113 -23.12 6.56 8.19
CA SER A 113 -24.46 6.30 7.65
C SER A 113 -25.62 6.88 8.49
N GLU A 114 -25.42 7.02 9.80
CA GLU A 114 -26.42 7.51 10.77
C GLU A 114 -26.31 9.03 10.99
N ASP A 115 -25.30 9.72 10.45
CA ASP A 115 -25.16 11.19 10.52
C ASP A 115 -26.20 11.90 9.63
N TRP A 116 -27.46 11.87 10.07
CA TRP A 116 -28.60 12.46 9.35
C TRP A 116 -28.51 13.99 9.23
N GLU A 117 -27.74 14.66 10.09
CA GLU A 117 -27.52 16.10 10.02
C GLU A 117 -26.62 16.46 8.83
N ASN A 118 -25.63 15.62 8.51
CA ASN A 118 -24.74 15.80 7.36
C ASN A 118 -24.98 14.76 6.26
N ARG A 119 -26.13 14.85 5.58
CA ARG A 119 -26.52 14.00 4.42
C ARG A 119 -25.55 13.98 3.23
N TYR A 120 -24.42 14.69 3.31
CA TYR A 120 -23.36 14.74 2.31
C TYR A 120 -22.12 13.90 2.70
N ASN A 121 -22.12 13.26 3.88
CA ASN A 121 -21.05 12.38 4.35
C ASN A 121 -21.37 10.90 4.07
N ASP A 122 -21.72 10.57 2.83
CA ASP A 122 -22.12 9.20 2.46
C ASP A 122 -20.98 8.19 2.53
N ASN A 123 -19.74 8.67 2.60
CA ASN A 123 -18.53 7.86 2.74
C ASN A 123 -17.44 8.59 3.54
N PHE A 124 -16.41 7.84 3.95
CA PHE A 124 -15.29 8.36 4.74
C PHE A 124 -14.59 9.57 4.12
N TYR A 125 -14.46 9.61 2.79
CA TYR A 125 -13.72 10.67 2.10
C TYR A 125 -14.48 11.99 2.02
N SER A 126 -15.81 11.93 1.83
CA SER A 126 -16.67 13.11 1.90
C SER A 126 -16.69 13.68 3.32
N TRP A 127 -16.77 12.81 4.33
CA TRP A 127 -16.62 13.20 5.73
C TRP A 127 -15.26 13.86 6.02
N LEU A 128 -14.16 13.22 5.59
CA LEU A 128 -12.81 13.74 5.80
C LEU A 128 -12.59 15.10 5.12
N ALA A 129 -13.11 15.28 3.90
CA ALA A 129 -13.04 16.56 3.20
C ALA A 129 -13.76 17.68 3.97
N ASN A 130 -14.91 17.38 4.57
CA ASN A 130 -15.66 18.33 5.40
C ASN A 130 -14.93 18.63 6.72
N ASP A 131 -14.38 17.62 7.38
CA ASP A 131 -13.57 17.79 8.60
C ASP A 131 -12.33 18.68 8.33
N ILE A 132 -11.63 18.44 7.22
CA ILE A 132 -10.51 19.29 6.77
C ILE A 132 -10.99 20.72 6.51
N LYS A 133 -12.11 20.92 5.82
CA LYS A 133 -12.63 22.28 5.54
C LYS A 133 -13.06 23.03 6.79
N ALA A 134 -13.49 22.31 7.83
CA ALA A 134 -13.86 22.87 9.13
C ALA A 134 -12.64 23.17 10.02
N ASN A 135 -11.48 22.57 9.73
CA ASN A 135 -10.26 22.76 10.51
C ASN A 135 -9.74 24.22 10.45
N GLU A 136 -9.35 24.77 11.60
CA GLU A 136 -8.90 26.17 11.73
C GLU A 136 -7.63 26.47 10.93
N ASP A 137 -6.69 25.52 10.83
CA ASP A 137 -5.47 25.67 10.05
C ASP A 137 -5.80 25.73 8.56
N TYR A 138 -6.71 24.86 8.08
CA TYR A 138 -7.18 24.90 6.70
C TYR A 138 -7.82 26.25 6.36
N ILE A 139 -8.72 26.72 7.23
CA ILE A 139 -9.39 28.02 7.07
C ILE A 139 -8.36 29.16 7.03
N SER A 140 -7.32 29.09 7.86
CA SER A 140 -6.25 30.08 7.93
C SER A 140 -5.40 30.08 6.65
N ILE A 141 -5.01 28.91 6.15
CA ILE A 141 -4.29 28.75 4.89
C ILE A 141 -5.14 29.28 3.71
N LYS A 142 -6.44 28.96 3.70
CA LYS A 142 -7.39 29.46 2.70
C LYS A 142 -7.47 30.98 2.67
N ARG A 143 -7.63 31.62 3.83
CA ARG A 143 -7.68 33.08 3.92
C ARG A 143 -6.40 33.71 3.40
N LYS A 144 -5.24 33.15 3.76
CA LYS A 144 -3.94 33.62 3.26
C LYS A 144 -3.85 33.49 1.74
N TYR A 145 -4.20 32.33 1.19
CA TYR A 145 -4.17 32.08 -0.25
C TYR A 145 -5.07 33.06 -1.03
N LEU A 146 -6.29 33.31 -0.55
CA LEU A 146 -7.21 34.26 -1.17
C LEU A 146 -6.61 35.67 -1.20
N ASN A 147 -6.02 36.10 -0.08
CA ASN A 147 -5.38 37.42 0.01
C ASN A 147 -4.16 37.53 -0.91
N ASP A 148 -3.29 36.51 -0.93
CA ASP A 148 -2.05 36.51 -1.72
C ASP A 148 -2.31 36.50 -3.23
N ASN A 149 -3.48 36.02 -3.67
CA ASN A 149 -3.87 35.92 -5.08
C ASN A 149 -4.97 36.90 -5.50
N GLU A 150 -5.35 37.84 -4.62
CA GLU A 150 -6.44 38.82 -4.86
C GLU A 150 -7.76 38.17 -5.31
N LYS A 151 -8.04 36.94 -4.84
CA LYS A 151 -9.23 36.15 -5.20
C LYS A 151 -10.37 36.37 -4.23
N ASN A 152 -11.59 36.42 -4.75
CA ASN A 152 -12.79 36.39 -3.93
C ASN A 152 -13.21 34.96 -3.56
N LYS A 153 -14.04 34.82 -2.51
CA LYS A 153 -14.50 33.49 -2.05
C LYS A 153 -15.23 32.70 -3.13
N ASP A 154 -15.96 33.38 -4.01
CA ASP A 154 -16.77 32.76 -5.07
C ASP A 154 -15.92 32.23 -6.24
N GLU A 155 -14.66 32.66 -6.33
CA GLU A 155 -13.71 32.22 -7.36
C GLU A 155 -12.86 31.01 -6.91
N PHE A 156 -12.92 30.67 -5.62
CA PHE A 156 -12.14 29.59 -5.04
C PHE A 156 -12.83 28.25 -5.19
N TYR A 157 -12.17 27.34 -5.89
CA TYR A 157 -12.60 25.95 -6.02
C TYR A 157 -11.41 25.02 -5.79
N ASP A 158 -11.36 24.39 -4.61
CA ASP A 158 -10.28 23.46 -4.23
C ASP A 158 -10.45 22.06 -4.84
N GLY A 159 -11.67 21.66 -5.20
CA GLY A 159 -11.98 20.28 -5.58
C GLY A 159 -11.52 19.27 -4.52
N LEU A 160 -11.50 19.63 -3.24
CA LEU A 160 -10.85 18.83 -2.18
C LEU A 160 -11.46 17.43 -2.05
N GLU A 161 -12.78 17.35 -2.10
CA GLU A 161 -13.49 16.07 -2.00
C GLU A 161 -13.11 15.14 -3.16
N ASP A 162 -13.17 15.64 -4.39
CA ASP A 162 -12.74 14.89 -5.58
C ASP A 162 -11.25 14.52 -5.54
N PHE A 163 -10.40 15.39 -5.01
CA PHE A 163 -8.99 15.10 -4.85
C PHE A 163 -8.77 13.90 -3.92
N ILE A 164 -9.35 13.95 -2.72
CA ILE A 164 -9.24 12.90 -1.71
C ILE A 164 -9.89 11.61 -2.21
N LEU A 165 -11.10 11.70 -2.78
CA LEU A 165 -11.87 10.55 -3.22
C LEU A 165 -11.35 9.95 -4.52
N ILE A 166 -10.95 10.72 -5.52
CA ILE A 166 -10.69 10.17 -6.88
C ILE A 166 -9.20 10.12 -7.21
N LYS A 167 -8.39 11.04 -6.68
CA LYS A 167 -6.97 11.18 -7.07
C LYS A 167 -5.98 10.65 -6.07
N MET A 168 -6.28 10.79 -4.78
CA MET A 168 -5.33 10.43 -3.74
C MET A 168 -5.17 8.91 -3.66
N ASP A 169 -3.91 8.44 -3.63
CA ASP A 169 -3.60 7.03 -3.42
C ASP A 169 -4.10 6.59 -2.03
N ARG A 170 -4.91 5.53 -2.00
CA ARG A 170 -5.56 4.99 -0.79
C ARG A 170 -4.57 4.60 0.30
N TYR A 171 -3.38 4.17 -0.12
CA TYR A 171 -2.34 3.77 0.81
C TYR A 171 -1.72 4.95 1.53
N ILE A 172 -1.93 6.20 1.08
CA ILE A 172 -1.59 7.41 1.85
C ILE A 172 -2.38 7.43 3.15
N ILE A 173 -3.70 7.29 3.09
CA ILE A 173 -4.58 7.28 4.27
C ILE A 173 -4.27 6.09 5.18
N LEU A 174 -4.16 4.89 4.62
CA LEU A 174 -3.78 3.70 5.39
C LEU A 174 -2.46 3.91 6.13
N ARG A 175 -1.45 4.49 5.44
CA ARG A 175 -0.16 4.76 6.04
C ARG A 175 -0.26 5.80 7.15
N LEU A 176 -1.06 6.85 7.00
CA LEU A 176 -1.26 7.88 8.02
C LEU A 176 -1.97 7.32 9.27
N PHE A 177 -2.97 6.44 9.11
CA PHE A 177 -3.57 5.75 10.26
C PHE A 177 -2.56 4.92 11.05
N CYS A 178 -1.59 4.29 10.36
CA CYS A 178 -0.51 3.55 10.99
C CYS A 178 0.51 4.42 11.76
N GLU A 179 0.48 5.75 11.63
CA GLU A 179 1.36 6.62 12.41
C GLU A 179 0.89 6.84 13.84
N ASN A 180 -0.39 6.64 14.13
CA ASN A 180 -0.87 6.63 15.49
C ASN A 180 -0.66 5.24 16.12
N GLU A 181 0.18 5.15 17.14
CA GLU A 181 0.51 3.89 17.80
C GLU A 181 -0.72 3.20 18.41
N SER A 182 -1.73 3.95 18.86
CA SER A 182 -2.97 3.37 19.38
C SER A 182 -3.76 2.59 18.34
N ASN A 183 -3.53 2.88 17.05
CA ASN A 183 -4.22 2.22 15.95
C ASN A 183 -3.58 0.88 15.58
N LEU A 184 -2.31 0.64 15.94
CA LEU A 184 -1.56 -0.54 15.50
C LEU A 184 -2.13 -1.88 16.00
N LYS A 185 -3.00 -1.81 17.02
CA LYS A 185 -3.75 -2.96 17.56
C LYS A 185 -4.88 -3.44 16.64
N TYR A 186 -5.40 -2.58 15.75
CA TYR A 186 -6.53 -2.90 14.88
C TYR A 186 -6.10 -3.79 13.71
N ASP A 187 -7.07 -4.48 13.15
CA ASP A 187 -6.91 -5.26 11.93
C ASP A 187 -7.25 -4.41 10.70
N LEU A 188 -6.49 -4.60 9.64
CA LEU A 188 -6.91 -4.29 8.29
C LEU A 188 -7.61 -5.53 7.72
N ASN A 189 -8.85 -5.38 7.27
CA ASN A 189 -9.66 -6.46 6.74
C ASN A 189 -9.99 -6.17 5.27
N TRP A 190 -9.75 -7.15 4.40
CA TRP A 190 -10.16 -7.10 3.01
C TRP A 190 -11.23 -8.15 2.74
N PHE A 191 -12.47 -7.70 2.69
CA PHE A 191 -13.65 -8.52 2.42
C PHE A 191 -13.82 -8.66 0.91
N CYS A 192 -13.23 -9.69 0.34
CA CYS A 192 -13.23 -9.95 -1.10
C CYS A 192 -13.83 -11.31 -1.49
N TYR A 193 -14.18 -12.14 -0.50
CA TYR A 193 -14.63 -13.51 -0.74
C TYR A 193 -15.92 -13.59 -1.54
N ASP A 194 -16.87 -12.68 -1.30
CA ASP A 194 -18.16 -12.68 -1.99
C ASP A 194 -18.03 -12.51 -3.51
N LEU A 195 -16.99 -11.80 -3.97
CA LEU A 195 -16.69 -11.69 -5.41
C LEU A 195 -16.27 -13.03 -6.00
N ILE A 196 -15.47 -13.80 -5.25
CA ILE A 196 -15.04 -15.15 -5.63
C ILE A 196 -16.25 -16.08 -5.66
N GLU A 197 -17.05 -16.08 -4.59
CA GLU A 197 -18.24 -16.93 -4.47
C GLU A 197 -19.28 -16.63 -5.56
N SER A 198 -19.49 -15.34 -5.86
CA SER A 198 -20.39 -14.89 -6.92
C SER A 198 -19.85 -15.14 -8.34
N GLY A 199 -18.61 -15.62 -8.48
CA GLY A 199 -17.96 -15.87 -9.77
C GLY A 199 -17.58 -14.61 -10.54
N TRP A 200 -17.48 -13.44 -9.88
CA TRP A 200 -16.97 -12.24 -10.52
C TRP A 200 -15.47 -12.34 -10.77
N VAL A 201 -14.70 -12.93 -9.87
CA VAL A 201 -13.23 -13.00 -9.93
C VAL A 201 -12.73 -14.36 -9.44
N THR A 202 -11.51 -14.74 -9.79
CA THR A 202 -10.84 -15.93 -9.22
C THR A 202 -9.95 -15.58 -8.03
N ILE A 203 -9.39 -16.59 -7.35
CA ILE A 203 -8.38 -16.38 -6.31
C ILE A 203 -7.12 -15.75 -6.90
N GLU A 204 -6.75 -16.11 -8.13
CA GLU A 204 -5.63 -15.54 -8.85
C GLU A 204 -5.85 -14.05 -9.13
N ASP A 205 -7.06 -13.64 -9.53
CA ASP A 205 -7.42 -12.23 -9.72
C ASP A 205 -7.32 -11.42 -8.42
N ILE A 206 -7.70 -12.01 -7.29
CA ILE A 206 -7.56 -11.39 -5.96
C ILE A 206 -6.08 -11.31 -5.55
N ASN A 207 -5.30 -12.32 -5.89
CA ASN A 207 -3.87 -12.35 -5.63
C ASN A 207 -3.05 -11.54 -6.63
N TYR A 208 -3.70 -10.95 -7.65
CA TYR A 208 -3.04 -10.11 -8.64
C TYR A 208 -2.12 -9.07 -8.00
N PHE A 209 -1.01 -8.86 -8.68
CA PHE A 209 0.14 -8.11 -8.22
C PHE A 209 0.70 -7.29 -9.38
N ASP A 210 0.90 -5.99 -9.19
CA ASP A 210 1.51 -5.14 -10.22
C ASP A 210 3.03 -5.37 -10.27
N ASP A 211 3.46 -6.36 -11.04
CA ASP A 211 4.84 -6.81 -11.10
C ASP A 211 5.82 -5.68 -11.41
N LYS A 212 5.42 -4.67 -12.21
CA LYS A 212 6.34 -3.59 -12.59
C LYS A 212 6.76 -2.76 -11.39
N ASN A 213 5.81 -2.34 -10.56
CA ASN A 213 6.13 -1.60 -9.34
C ASN A 213 6.89 -2.50 -8.36
N PHE A 214 6.50 -3.76 -8.23
CA PHE A 214 7.12 -4.65 -7.26
C PHE A 214 8.48 -5.22 -7.65
N ILE A 215 8.83 -5.26 -8.93
CA ILE A 215 10.21 -5.47 -9.41
C ILE A 215 11.10 -4.34 -8.88
N ILE A 216 10.62 -3.10 -8.92
CA ILE A 216 11.37 -1.95 -8.36
C ILE A 216 11.50 -2.09 -6.84
N GLN A 217 10.42 -2.47 -6.13
CA GLN A 217 10.47 -2.67 -4.69
C GLN A 217 11.37 -3.85 -4.29
N HIS A 218 11.35 -4.95 -5.05
CA HIS A 218 12.23 -6.10 -4.87
C HIS A 218 13.70 -5.67 -4.97
N ASN A 219 14.08 -4.97 -6.03
CA ASN A 219 15.45 -4.47 -6.19
C ASN A 219 15.86 -3.51 -5.07
N LYS A 220 14.96 -2.61 -4.64
CA LYS A 220 15.19 -1.72 -3.48
C LYS A 220 15.42 -2.52 -2.20
N LEU A 221 14.59 -3.54 -1.94
CA LEU A 221 14.70 -4.43 -0.80
C LEU A 221 16.04 -5.17 -0.79
N TYR A 222 16.38 -5.79 -1.92
CA TYR A 222 17.64 -6.50 -2.11
C TYR A 222 18.84 -5.58 -1.87
N GLY A 223 18.83 -4.39 -2.49
CA GLY A 223 19.89 -3.41 -2.32
C GLY A 223 20.03 -2.90 -0.88
N ARG A 224 18.92 -2.73 -0.15
CA ARG A 224 18.94 -2.35 1.26
C ARG A 224 19.52 -3.46 2.14
N LEU A 225 19.11 -4.71 1.91
CA LEU A 225 19.69 -5.87 2.61
C LEU A 225 21.18 -6.00 2.31
N GLN A 226 21.59 -5.85 1.05
CA GLN A 226 23.00 -5.90 0.67
C GLN A 226 23.80 -4.78 1.35
N LYS A 227 23.28 -3.56 1.39
CA LYS A 227 23.91 -2.45 2.12
C LYS A 227 24.05 -2.78 3.60
N HIS A 228 23.01 -3.30 4.23
CA HIS A 228 23.05 -3.72 5.62
C HIS A 228 24.13 -4.80 5.84
N ALA A 229 24.11 -5.89 5.08
CA ALA A 229 25.05 -6.98 5.20
C ALA A 229 26.52 -6.52 5.04
N VAL A 230 26.79 -5.63 4.08
CA VAL A 230 28.14 -5.07 3.87
C VAL A 230 28.57 -4.18 5.03
N THR A 231 27.68 -3.30 5.51
CA THR A 231 28.05 -2.28 6.52
C THR A 231 28.03 -2.82 7.95
N ALA A 232 27.07 -3.67 8.29
CA ALA A 232 26.85 -4.17 9.65
C ALA A 232 27.52 -5.53 9.89
N GLU A 233 27.56 -6.40 8.86
CA GLU A 233 28.09 -7.76 8.98
C GLU A 233 29.40 -7.97 8.20
N ASN A 234 29.93 -6.90 7.58
CA ASN A 234 31.24 -6.86 6.93
C ASN A 234 31.43 -7.94 5.85
N ILE A 235 30.37 -8.30 5.12
CA ILE A 235 30.49 -9.16 3.93
C ILE A 235 31.06 -8.38 2.74
N LEU A 236 31.59 -9.10 1.74
CA LEU A 236 31.98 -8.49 0.47
C LEU A 236 30.74 -8.01 -0.30
N GLY A 237 30.85 -6.88 -1.02
CA GLY A 237 29.77 -6.32 -1.82
C GLY A 237 29.43 -7.06 -3.13
N SER A 238 29.86 -8.31 -3.29
CA SER A 238 29.59 -9.10 -4.50
C SER A 238 28.24 -9.81 -4.44
N VAL A 239 27.67 -10.15 -5.61
CA VAL A 239 26.42 -10.91 -5.69
C VAL A 239 26.56 -12.28 -5.00
N THR A 240 27.70 -12.95 -5.18
CA THR A 240 27.98 -14.25 -4.56
C THR A 240 28.04 -14.16 -3.04
N ALA A 241 28.72 -13.16 -2.48
CA ALA A 241 28.79 -12.98 -1.04
C ALA A 241 27.42 -12.63 -0.46
N MET A 242 26.63 -11.83 -1.17
CA MET A 242 25.26 -11.52 -0.77
C MET A 242 24.36 -12.76 -0.76
N ASP A 243 24.44 -13.62 -1.77
CA ASP A 243 23.66 -14.86 -1.83
C ASP A 243 24.04 -15.86 -0.72
N GLN A 244 25.34 -15.97 -0.41
CA GLN A 244 25.83 -16.74 0.74
C GLN A 244 25.33 -16.17 2.07
N TRP A 245 25.23 -14.84 2.19
CA TRP A 245 24.66 -14.20 3.36
C TRP A 245 23.16 -14.47 3.51
N LEU A 246 22.40 -14.44 2.41
CA LEU A 246 20.99 -14.82 2.40
C LEU A 246 20.79 -16.29 2.81
N GLU A 247 21.67 -17.19 2.38
CA GLU A 247 21.70 -18.58 2.83
C GLU A 247 21.97 -18.69 4.32
N TYR A 248 22.94 -17.94 4.85
CA TYR A 248 23.21 -17.87 6.28
C TYR A 248 22.02 -17.33 7.09
N LYS A 249 21.20 -16.44 6.51
CA LYS A 249 19.93 -15.97 7.09
C LYS A 249 18.77 -16.96 6.94
N GLY A 250 19.03 -18.17 6.43
CA GLY A 250 18.09 -19.29 6.41
C GLY A 250 17.35 -19.50 5.09
N LEU A 251 17.75 -18.84 4.00
CA LEU A 251 17.17 -19.10 2.68
C LEU A 251 17.86 -20.28 1.98
N ASN A 252 17.11 -21.06 1.20
CA ASN A 252 17.67 -22.18 0.46
C ASN A 252 18.28 -21.73 -0.88
N ARG A 253 19.48 -22.20 -1.19
CA ARG A 253 20.13 -22.02 -2.50
C ARG A 253 19.85 -23.21 -3.42
N ASN A 254 18.61 -23.31 -3.87
CA ASN A 254 18.10 -24.43 -4.67
C ASN A 254 17.46 -24.00 -5.99
N ILE A 255 17.55 -22.72 -6.36
CA ILE A 255 17.01 -22.21 -7.62
C ILE A 255 18.11 -22.20 -8.67
N GLU A 256 17.94 -23.02 -9.72
CA GLU A 256 18.89 -23.13 -10.83
C GLU A 256 18.84 -21.87 -11.70
N TYR A 257 20.00 -21.24 -11.91
CA TYR A 257 20.18 -20.14 -12.84
C TYR A 257 21.15 -20.56 -13.94
N ILE A 258 20.69 -20.44 -15.19
CA ILE A 258 21.50 -20.71 -16.37
C ILE A 258 22.28 -19.43 -16.70
N LYS A 259 23.55 -19.38 -16.31
CA LYS A 259 24.45 -18.29 -16.62
C LYS A 259 25.09 -18.49 -17.99
N GLU A 260 24.86 -17.55 -18.90
CA GLU A 260 25.48 -17.52 -20.21
C GLU A 260 26.74 -16.64 -20.21
N SER A 261 27.84 -17.15 -20.77
CA SER A 261 29.05 -16.37 -20.98
C SER A 261 28.94 -15.55 -22.27
N PHE A 262 29.82 -14.55 -22.42
CA PHE A 262 29.94 -13.77 -23.66
C PHE A 262 30.26 -14.63 -24.90
N THR A 263 30.78 -15.85 -24.69
CA THR A 263 31.11 -16.80 -25.76
C THR A 263 29.99 -17.80 -26.06
N GLY A 264 28.81 -17.65 -25.44
CA GLY A 264 27.66 -18.55 -25.59
C GLY A 264 27.74 -19.86 -24.79
N ASN A 265 28.75 -20.02 -23.92
CA ASN A 265 28.84 -21.18 -23.04
C ASN A 265 27.90 -21.00 -21.85
N THR A 266 27.22 -22.06 -21.44
CA THR A 266 26.29 -22.03 -20.29
C THR A 266 26.88 -22.74 -19.08
N THR A 267 26.61 -22.19 -17.91
CA THR A 267 26.94 -22.79 -16.60
C THR A 267 25.72 -22.69 -15.71
N ILE A 268 25.46 -23.75 -14.95
CA ILE A 268 24.35 -23.78 -13.99
C ILE A 268 24.89 -23.40 -12.62
N ILE A 269 24.23 -22.46 -11.96
CA ILE A 269 24.56 -22.00 -10.60
C ILE A 269 23.28 -21.99 -9.78
N ASN A 270 23.33 -22.50 -8.56
CA ASN A 270 22.21 -22.42 -7.63
C ASN A 270 22.29 -21.14 -6.80
N TYR A 271 21.18 -20.40 -6.78
CA TYR A 271 20.99 -19.18 -5.99
C TYR A 271 19.82 -19.33 -5.03
N THR A 272 19.76 -18.45 -4.04
CA THR A 272 18.52 -18.14 -3.33
C THR A 272 17.53 -17.45 -4.28
N LEU A 273 16.23 -17.60 -4.02
CA LEU A 273 15.19 -16.98 -4.85
C LEU A 273 15.37 -15.45 -5.01
N PRO A 274 15.72 -14.66 -3.98
CA PRO A 274 15.99 -13.24 -4.15
C PRO A 274 17.15 -12.93 -5.10
N THR A 275 18.24 -13.68 -5.03
CA THR A 275 19.38 -13.47 -5.93
C THR A 275 19.07 -13.94 -7.36
N PHE A 276 18.31 -15.02 -7.52
CA PHE A 276 17.82 -15.48 -8.82
C PHE A 276 17.03 -14.38 -9.54
N ILE A 277 16.01 -13.83 -8.89
CA ILE A 277 15.17 -12.75 -9.45
C ILE A 277 16.00 -11.50 -9.74
N ARG A 278 16.86 -11.08 -8.80
CA ARG A 278 17.79 -9.96 -9.01
C ARG A 278 18.63 -10.17 -10.27
N ASN A 279 19.15 -11.37 -10.50
CA ASN A 279 20.00 -11.63 -11.66
C ASN A 279 19.22 -11.54 -12.97
N ILE A 280 17.96 -12.00 -13.01
CA ILE A 280 17.09 -11.82 -14.18
C ILE A 280 16.86 -10.33 -14.45
N ILE A 281 16.52 -9.55 -13.43
CA ILE A 281 16.25 -8.11 -13.60
C ILE A 281 17.49 -7.33 -14.05
N HIS A 282 18.67 -7.68 -13.56
CA HIS A 282 19.92 -6.99 -13.90
C HIS A 282 20.59 -7.50 -15.18
N HIS A 283 20.22 -8.69 -15.67
CA HIS A 283 20.73 -9.30 -16.89
C HIS A 283 19.57 -9.64 -17.85
N PRO A 284 18.79 -8.64 -18.31
CA PRO A 284 17.65 -8.87 -19.20
C PRO A 284 18.06 -9.45 -20.56
N GLU A 285 19.34 -9.37 -20.93
CA GLU A 285 19.90 -10.02 -22.12
C GLU A 285 19.90 -11.56 -22.04
N ASN A 286 19.76 -12.14 -20.84
CA ASN A 286 19.76 -13.58 -20.63
C ASN A 286 18.33 -14.13 -20.58
N GLU A 287 17.77 -14.44 -21.76
CA GLU A 287 16.39 -14.92 -21.93
C GLU A 287 16.16 -16.38 -21.47
N ARG A 288 17.19 -17.06 -20.94
CA ARG A 288 17.08 -18.47 -20.50
C ARG A 288 16.44 -18.65 -19.13
N ASN A 289 16.19 -17.56 -18.41
CA ASN A 289 15.68 -17.58 -17.05
C ASN A 289 14.47 -16.66 -16.96
N THR A 290 13.43 -17.10 -16.25
CA THR A 290 12.21 -16.32 -16.00
C THR A 290 11.71 -16.61 -14.60
N PHE A 291 10.85 -15.75 -14.06
CA PHE A 291 10.18 -15.93 -12.78
C PHE A 291 8.69 -15.56 -12.93
N SER A 292 7.85 -16.14 -12.08
CA SER A 292 6.41 -15.82 -11.99
C SER A 292 6.12 -14.74 -10.95
N ASP A 293 4.92 -14.18 -10.96
CA ASP A 293 4.46 -13.20 -9.97
C ASP A 293 4.47 -13.81 -8.55
N GLU A 294 4.16 -15.11 -8.45
CA GLU A 294 4.27 -15.89 -7.22
C GLU A 294 5.72 -15.96 -6.72
N ASP A 295 6.70 -16.18 -7.61
CA ASP A 295 8.12 -16.15 -7.26
C ASP A 295 8.53 -14.78 -6.75
N LEU A 296 8.09 -13.71 -7.40
CA LEU A 296 8.40 -12.33 -7.02
C LEU A 296 7.82 -12.00 -5.64
N MET A 297 6.55 -12.31 -5.40
CA MET A 297 5.89 -12.12 -4.11
C MET A 297 6.56 -12.96 -3.01
N SER A 298 6.85 -14.24 -3.30
CA SER A 298 7.55 -15.14 -2.38
C SER A 298 8.92 -14.60 -2.01
N SER A 299 9.70 -14.14 -2.98
CA SER A 299 11.00 -13.52 -2.77
C SER A 299 10.92 -12.25 -1.92
N ILE A 300 9.92 -11.39 -2.15
CA ILE A 300 9.69 -10.19 -1.36
C ILE A 300 9.39 -10.58 0.09
N ASN A 301 8.49 -11.55 0.30
CA ASN A 301 8.14 -12.04 1.63
C ASN A 301 9.34 -12.65 2.37
N MET A 302 10.19 -13.41 1.68
CA MET A 302 11.45 -13.93 2.24
C MET A 302 12.37 -12.79 2.71
N MET A 303 12.57 -11.77 1.88
CA MET A 303 13.40 -10.62 2.25
C MET A 303 12.79 -9.81 3.40
N LEU A 304 11.47 -9.62 3.41
CA LEU A 304 10.77 -8.93 4.49
C LEU A 304 10.93 -9.67 5.82
N LYS A 305 10.89 -11.01 5.82
CA LYS A 305 11.16 -11.82 7.03
C LYS A 305 12.56 -11.57 7.56
N ILE A 306 13.57 -11.52 6.70
CA ILE A 306 14.96 -11.21 7.11
C ILE A 306 15.06 -9.82 7.74
N ILE A 307 14.30 -8.84 7.27
CA ILE A 307 14.34 -7.45 7.80
C ILE A 307 13.64 -7.32 9.16
N LYS A 308 12.67 -8.20 9.44
CA LYS A 308 11.91 -8.18 10.69
C LYS A 308 12.74 -8.68 11.88
N TYR A 309 13.82 -9.41 11.63
CA TYR A 309 14.74 -10.01 12.62
C TYR A 309 16.12 -9.36 12.59
#